data_AF-X1DPY1-F1
#
_entry.id   AF-X1DPY1-F1
#
_cell.length_a   1.000
_cell.length_b   1.000
_cell.length_c   1.000
_cell.angle_alpha   90.00
_cell.angle_beta   90.00
_cell.angle_gamma   90.00
#
_symmetry.space_group_name_H-M   'P 1'
#
loop_
_entity.id
_entity.type
_entity.pdbx_description
1 polymer ?
#
loop_
_entity_poly.entity_id
_entity_poly.type
_entity_poly.pdbx_seq_one_letter_code
_entity_poly.pdbx_strand_id
1 'polypeptide(L)' 'ASKIVNIRIGGSGDITVWVTESLDVRIYGSGNVRYYGRPSISSSGNGSGDITSLGDK' A
#
# COMPACT_ATOMS: atom_id res chain seq x y z
N ALA A 1 -2.26 -6.57 13.14
CA ALA A 1 -1.83 -5.26 12.61
C ALA A 1 -0.32 -5.21 12.65
N SER A 2 0.34 -4.83 11.56
CA SER A 2 1.78 -4.57 11.57
C SER A 2 2.02 -3.08 11.79
N LYS A 3 3.06 -2.70 12.53
CA LYS A 3 3.38 -1.30 12.76
C LYS A 3 3.88 -0.63 11.47
N ILE A 4 4.84 -1.28 10.82
CA ILE A 4 5.48 -0.82 9.60
C ILE A 4 5.31 -1.89 8.52
N VAL A 5 4.99 -1.49 7.30
CA VAL A 5 4.83 -2.38 6.15
C VAL A 5 5.52 -1.78 4.93
N ASN A 6 6.28 -2.62 4.22
CA ASN A 6 6.88 -2.26 2.94
C ASN A 6 6.27 -3.16 1.85
N ILE A 7 5.71 -2.56 0.81
CA ILE A 7 5.04 -3.24 -0.29
C ILE A 7 5.81 -2.94 -1.57
N ARG A 8 6.13 -3.96 -2.35
CA ARG A 8 6.69 -3.81 -3.69
C ARG A 8 5.88 -4.63 -4.68
N ILE A 9 5.30 -3.96 -5.68
CA ILE A 9 4.56 -4.59 -6.78
C ILE A 9 5.34 -4.37 -8.06
N GLY A 10 5.67 -5.46 -8.74
CA GLY A 10 6.17 -5.46 -10.12
C GLY A 10 5.15 -6.15 -11.02
N GLY A 11 4.49 -5.39 -11.90
CA GLY A 11 3.40 -5.87 -12.76
C GLY A 11 2.02 -5.54 -12.20
N SER A 12 1.12 -6.52 -12.27
CA SER A 12 -0.28 -6.42 -11.84
C SER A 12 -0.47 -7.26 -10.58
N GLY A 13 -0.94 -6.66 -9.50
CA GLY A 13 -1.18 -7.37 -8.24
C GLY A 13 -2.01 -6.55 -7.28
N ASP A 14 -2.87 -7.24 -6.54
CA ASP A 14 -3.79 -6.65 -5.57
C ASP A 14 -3.36 -7.05 -4.15
N ILE A 15 -3.06 -6.06 -3.31
CA ILE A 15 -2.59 -6.30 -1.94
C ILE A 15 -3.53 -5.63 -0.95
N THR A 16 -3.85 -6.31 0.16
CA THR A 16 -4.59 -5.72 1.28
C THR A 16 -3.84 -5.92 2.58
N VAL A 17 -3.53 -4.84 3.29
CA VAL A 17 -2.76 -4.89 4.54
C VAL A 17 -3.42 -4.09 5.66
N TRP A 18 -3.09 -4.42 6.91
CA TRP A 18 -3.48 -3.59 8.06
C TRP A 18 -2.23 -3.05 8.73
N VAL A 19 -2.10 -1.72 8.71
CA VAL A 19 -0.93 -1.00 9.17
C VAL A 19 -1.33 0.23 9.98
N THR A 20 -0.60 0.51 11.06
CA THR A 20 -1.00 1.56 12.02
C THR A 20 0.02 2.67 12.18
N GLU A 21 1.30 2.47 11.81
CA GLU A 21 2.33 3.52 11.96
C GLU A 21 2.86 3.99 10.59
N SER A 22 3.41 3.11 9.76
CA SER A 22 4.03 3.53 8.48
C SER A 22 3.86 2.51 7.36
N LEU A 23 3.53 3.01 6.16
CA LEU A 23 3.30 2.22 4.96
C LEU A 23 4.15 2.77 3.81
N ASP A 24 5.19 2.02 3.39
CA ASP A 24 5.95 2.31 2.18
C ASP A 24 5.46 1.43 1.04
N VAL A 25 5.01 2.04 -0.05
CA VAL A 25 4.45 1.36 -1.21
C VAL A 25 5.26 1.70 -2.45
N ARG A 26 5.79 0.67 -3.11
CA ARG A 26 6.44 0.79 -4.41
C ARG A 26 5.70 0.04 -5.50
N ILE A 27 5.20 0.78 -6.50
CA ILE A 27 4.43 0.21 -7.60
C ILE A 27 5.15 0.45 -8.92
N TYR A 28 5.53 -0.63 -9.59
CA TYR A 28 6.07 -0.63 -10.94
C TYR A 28 5.12 -1.43 -11.83
N GLY A 29 4.08 -0.78 -12.37
CA GLY A 29 3.01 -1.42 -13.14
C GLY A 29 1.60 -0.93 -12.76
N SER A 30 0.65 -1.85 -12.71
CA SER A 30 -0.81 -1.57 -12.61
C SER A 30 -1.45 -2.16 -11.36
N GLY A 31 -0.68 -2.41 -10.31
CA GLY A 31 -1.17 -3.05 -9.09
C GLY A 31 -1.88 -2.11 -8.13
N ASN A 32 -2.84 -2.64 -7.36
CA ASN A 32 -3.62 -1.88 -6.40
C ASN A 32 -3.25 -2.27 -4.97
N VAL A 33 -3.16 -1.28 -4.09
CA VAL A 33 -2.87 -1.45 -2.67
C VAL A 33 -4.02 -0.92 -1.84
N ARG A 34 -4.63 -1.81 -1.07
CA ARG A 34 -5.66 -1.50 -0.10
C ARG A 34 -5.08 -1.59 1.30
N TYR A 35 -5.39 -0.64 2.17
CA TYR A 35 -4.90 -0.68 3.55
C TYR A 35 -5.97 -0.28 4.56
N TYR A 36 -5.90 -0.87 5.74
CA TYR A 36 -6.66 -0.46 6.93
C TYR A 36 -5.77 0.30 7.90
N GLY A 37 -6.38 1.21 8.67
CA GLY A 37 -5.74 2.05 9.68
C GLY A 37 -5.28 3.42 9.16
N ARG A 38 -4.60 4.16 10.03
CA ARG A 38 -4.04 5.51 9.75
C ARG A 38 -2.51 5.54 9.80
N PRO A 39 -1.81 4.82 8.90
CA PRO A 39 -0.36 4.93 8.79
C PRO A 39 0.05 6.26 8.13
N SER A 40 1.30 6.65 8.30
CA SER A 40 1.97 7.58 7.40
C SER A 40 2.36 6.86 6.11
N ILE A 41 1.91 7.36 4.96
CA ILE A 41 2.05 6.68 3.67
C ILE A 41 3.14 7.34 2.84
N SER A 42 4.06 6.53 2.35
CA SER A 42 5.09 6.88 1.38
C SER A 42 4.86 6.03 0.13
N SER A 43 4.57 6.65 -1.01
CA SER A 43 4.37 5.95 -2.27
C SER A 43 5.39 6.41 -3.30
N SER A 44 6.14 5.48 -3.89
CA SER A 44 7.11 5.78 -4.95
C SER A 44 7.08 4.73 -6.05
N GLY A 45 7.04 5.11 -7.32
CA GLY A 45 6.87 4.13 -8.38
C GLY A 45 6.62 4.75 -9.74
N ASN A 46 6.80 3.95 -10.79
CA ASN A 46 6.46 4.31 -12.17
C ASN A 46 5.39 3.33 -12.63
N GLY A 47 4.12 3.76 -12.59
CA GLY A 47 2.97 2.90 -12.85
C GLY A 47 1.65 3.62 -12.67
N SER A 48 0.55 2.94 -12.99
CA SER A 48 -0.83 3.42 -12.90
C SER A 48 -1.60 2.74 -11.75
N GLY A 49 -0.88 2.23 -10.76
CA GLY A 49 -1.50 1.55 -9.63
C GLY A 49 -2.08 2.50 -8.59
N ASP A 50 -3.19 2.08 -7.97
CA ASP A 50 -3.92 2.88 -6.99
C ASP A 50 -3.66 2.44 -5.55
N ILE A 51 -3.71 3.40 -4.62
CA ILE A 51 -3.62 3.15 -3.18
C ILE A 51 -4.91 3.64 -2.51
N THR A 52 -5.67 2.71 -1.92
CA THR A 52 -6.99 2.99 -1.34
C THR A 52 -7.03 2.67 0.15
N SER A 53 -7.50 3.63 0.94
CA SER A 53 -7.84 3.39 2.35
C SER A 53 -9.19 2.66 2.45
N LEU A 54 -9.22 1.54 3.15
CA LEU A 54 -10.45 0.81 3.49
C LEU A 54 -11.04 1.24 4.84
N GLY A 55 -10.45 2.24 5.48
CA GLY A 55 -10.90 2.80 6.77
C GLY A 55 -10.13 2.28 7.98
N ASP A 56 -10.54 2.76 9.14
CA ASP A 56 -10.06 2.28 10.43
C ASP A 56 -10.87 1.05 10.83
N LYS A 57 -10.16 -0.03 11.17
CA LYS A 57 -10.77 -1.29 11.62
C LYS A 57 -10.92 -1.32 13.13
#